data_AF-A0A0C3H604-F1
#
_entry.id   AF-A0A0C3H604-F1
#
_cell.length_a   1.000
_cell.length_b   1.000
_cell.length_c   1.000
_cell.angle_alpha   90.00
_cell.angle_beta   90.00
_cell.angle_gamma   90.00
#
_symmetry.space_group_name_H-M   'P 1'
#
loop_
_entity.id
_entity.type
_entity.pdbx_description
1 polymer ?
#
loop_
_entity_poly.entity_id
_entity_poly.type
_entity_poly.pdbx_seq_one_letter_code
_entity_poly.pdbx_strand_id
1 'polypeptide(L)'
;MPSKGVQCYTYIAVSGCEIEFSVPGTNLVRNQLRIFSNDHLEVDKKNIKGPFNFSGTFSFRVTQNGNQITIQDITINTVTGDNESGSMKTMGNQASVVTNDVVITYGFYNAGPGTAGLPSSDQCWVTVTPNYSNWMGQIAAPDSPQAGKLFSKFFLPAVHDVGMNSMQHANAVISSSALVDVLVQLNPVFGEIAGMMSHDIVMHIAPNIVEGLAITQKDTLPTILEIGARYFEFRPAFLHKVIRPDHPIPDVLYFSHSAIPGMAYNEFLYDVVTFLVAHPNEIVVVQLRWDGVPADCAHPTDQELADYLNTALAASNGAVVAGSEDDMRNLTIEQLREQRKRLILFVNSDSFSTYTDGGNATLNGDSILAEFEQISAQSQAGKPFTNLQCQATATNIRDVVVYSVLAAGADNSCLMATKPICDSKTLPWIAANAGRLVDGELVVAMNDFFDGATADVAIEWSRQRLQ
;
A
#
# COMPACT_ATOMS: atom_id res chain seq x y z
N MET A 1 14.45 34.70 -3.15
CA MET A 1 15.35 33.83 -3.95
C MET A 1 14.60 32.55 -4.24
N PRO A 2 14.85 31.86 -5.36
CA PRO A 2 14.16 30.61 -5.68
C PRO A 2 14.38 29.56 -4.57
N SER A 3 13.32 28.85 -4.21
CA SER A 3 13.38 27.72 -3.27
C SER A 3 12.28 26.70 -3.61
N LYS A 4 12.47 25.47 -3.12
CA LYS A 4 11.49 24.40 -3.19
C LYS A 4 11.40 23.71 -1.82
N GLY A 5 10.18 23.67 -1.29
CA GLY A 5 9.89 23.06 0.00
C GLY A 5 9.72 21.54 -0.10
N VAL A 6 10.15 20.83 0.94
CA VAL A 6 9.97 19.39 1.15
C VAL A 6 9.33 19.17 2.52
N GLN A 7 8.11 18.65 2.54
CA GLN A 7 7.44 18.17 3.75
C GLN A 7 7.97 16.78 4.13
N CYS A 8 8.41 16.64 5.37
CA CYS A 8 9.10 15.48 5.88
C CYS A 8 8.24 14.82 6.96
N TYR A 9 7.75 13.61 6.69
CA TYR A 9 6.93 12.84 7.61
C TYR A 9 7.74 11.68 8.20
N THR A 10 7.65 11.46 9.52
CA THR A 10 8.35 10.34 10.16
C THR A 10 7.52 9.52 11.11
N TYR A 11 7.90 8.25 11.21
CA TYR A 11 7.45 7.33 12.25
C TYR A 11 8.58 6.37 12.62
N ILE A 12 8.91 6.22 13.91
CA ILE A 12 9.98 5.33 14.37
C ILE A 12 9.42 4.40 15.45
N ALA A 13 9.45 3.09 15.25
CA ALA A 13 9.02 2.09 16.25
C ALA A 13 10.20 1.28 16.84
N VAL A 14 11.44 1.56 16.40
CA VAL A 14 12.64 0.85 16.86
C VAL A 14 13.52 1.76 17.72
N SER A 15 13.83 1.31 18.94
CA SER A 15 14.73 2.02 19.83
C SER A 15 16.14 2.14 19.25
N GLY A 16 16.78 3.28 19.50
CA GLY A 16 18.14 3.56 19.00
C GLY A 16 18.20 3.94 17.52
N CYS A 17 17.07 4.00 16.81
CA CYS A 17 17.01 4.48 15.44
C CYS A 17 16.81 6.00 15.37
N GLU A 18 17.43 6.63 14.37
CA GLU A 18 17.26 8.04 14.05
C GLU A 18 17.06 8.22 12.55
N ILE A 19 16.19 9.15 12.17
CA ILE A 19 16.02 9.62 10.79
C ILE A 19 16.56 11.05 10.73
N GLU A 20 17.53 11.29 9.86
CA GLU A 20 18.06 12.62 9.57
C GLU A 20 17.66 13.02 8.15
N PHE A 21 16.92 14.13 8.02
CA PHE A 21 16.72 14.80 6.74
C PHE A 21 17.74 15.91 6.56
N SER A 22 18.21 16.11 5.33
CA SER A 22 19.23 17.10 5.01
C SER A 22 18.91 17.80 3.70
N VAL A 23 19.04 19.13 3.72
CA VAL A 23 19.06 20.03 2.56
C VAL A 23 20.31 20.92 2.66
N PRO A 24 20.73 21.63 1.59
CA PRO A 24 21.87 22.54 1.70
C PRO A 24 21.70 23.54 2.85
N GLY A 25 22.59 23.48 3.83
CA GLY A 25 22.66 24.41 4.96
C GLY A 25 21.85 24.01 6.21
N THR A 26 21.00 22.98 6.16
CA THR A 26 20.13 22.59 7.28
C THR A 26 19.94 21.08 7.34
N ASN A 27 20.06 20.53 8.56
CA ASN A 27 19.72 19.14 8.86
C ASN A 27 18.64 19.10 9.94
N LEU A 28 17.79 18.08 9.90
CA LEU A 28 16.72 17.81 10.84
C LEU A 28 16.81 16.36 11.30
N VAL A 29 16.90 16.13 12.62
CA VAL A 29 16.97 14.79 13.20
C VAL A 29 15.70 14.45 13.97
N ARG A 30 15.21 13.22 13.81
CA ARG A 30 14.06 12.65 14.51
C ARG A 30 14.43 11.28 15.10
N ASN A 31 14.07 11.08 16.36
CA ASN A 31 14.36 9.85 17.11
C ASN A 31 13.26 9.51 18.15
N GLN A 32 12.10 10.17 18.04
CA GLN A 32 10.97 9.95 18.94
C GLN A 32 10.23 8.67 18.54
N LEU A 33 9.99 7.79 19.51
CA LEU A 33 9.31 6.52 19.26
C LEU A 33 7.79 6.69 19.17
N ARG A 34 7.21 6.08 18.14
CA ARG A 34 5.77 5.98 17.85
C ARG A 34 5.06 7.33 17.84
N ILE A 35 5.76 8.37 17.38
CA ILE A 35 5.20 9.70 17.15
C ILE A 35 5.20 9.94 15.64
N PHE A 36 4.02 10.27 15.11
CA PHE A 36 3.90 10.79 13.76
C PHE A 36 4.37 12.25 13.77
N SER A 37 5.47 12.53 13.07
CA SER A 37 5.97 13.89 12.90
C SER A 37 5.70 14.40 11.49
N ASN A 38 5.57 15.71 11.36
CA ASN A 38 5.52 16.43 10.09
C ASN A 38 6.36 17.69 10.23
N ASP A 39 7.36 17.83 9.38
CA ASP A 39 8.32 18.91 9.38
C ASP A 39 8.51 19.48 7.98
N HIS A 40 9.15 20.64 7.89
CA HIS A 40 9.37 21.33 6.64
C HIS A 40 10.84 21.70 6.44
N LEU A 41 11.41 21.35 5.28
CA LEU A 41 12.73 21.78 4.85
C LEU A 41 12.65 22.52 3.52
N GLU A 42 13.58 23.46 3.31
CA GLU A 42 13.65 24.27 2.10
C GLU A 42 14.98 24.03 1.38
N VAL A 43 14.91 23.57 0.13
CA VAL A 43 16.04 23.62 -0.79
C VAL A 43 16.12 25.05 -1.31
N ASP A 44 16.92 25.88 -0.64
CA ASP A 44 17.01 27.33 -0.92
C ASP A 44 18.27 27.66 -1.73
N LYS A 45 18.10 28.38 -2.84
CA LYS A 45 19.20 28.86 -3.69
C LYS A 45 20.30 29.58 -2.91
N LYS A 46 19.97 30.26 -1.81
CA LYS A 46 20.94 30.97 -0.97
C LYS A 46 22.02 30.06 -0.36
N ASN A 47 21.67 28.78 -0.16
CA ASN A 47 22.56 27.77 0.42
C ASN A 47 23.27 26.93 -0.65
N ILE A 48 22.95 27.12 -1.94
CA ILE A 48 23.54 26.40 -3.07
C ILE A 48 24.72 27.19 -3.62
N LYS A 49 25.91 26.57 -3.64
CA LYS A 49 27.15 27.20 -4.10
C LYS A 49 27.16 27.41 -5.62
N GLY A 50 27.56 28.60 -6.03
CA GLY A 50 27.72 29.00 -7.44
C GLY A 50 26.60 29.95 -7.91
N PRO A 51 26.92 30.98 -8.71
CA PRO A 51 25.95 31.99 -9.13
C PRO A 51 24.86 31.44 -10.07
N PHE A 52 25.18 30.41 -10.86
CA PHE A 52 24.28 29.79 -11.84
C PHE A 52 23.89 28.35 -11.49
N ASN A 53 24.21 27.89 -10.28
CA ASN A 53 23.76 26.58 -9.81
C ASN A 53 22.45 26.74 -9.04
N PHE A 54 21.39 26.12 -9.55
CA PHE A 54 20.05 26.17 -8.97
C PHE A 54 19.61 24.84 -8.37
N SER A 55 20.48 23.83 -8.37
CA SER A 55 20.14 22.47 -7.94
C SER A 55 20.72 22.18 -6.57
N GLY A 56 19.87 21.71 -5.67
CA GLY A 56 20.24 21.31 -4.31
C GLY A 56 19.74 19.92 -4.00
N THR A 57 20.49 19.18 -3.18
CA THR A 57 20.14 17.79 -2.83
C THR A 57 19.35 17.76 -1.53
N PHE A 58 18.13 17.24 -1.59
CA PHE A 58 17.43 16.71 -0.43
C PHE A 58 17.87 15.26 -0.21
N SER A 59 18.03 14.85 1.04
CA SER A 59 18.33 13.46 1.39
C SER A 59 17.75 13.09 2.74
N PHE A 60 17.55 11.80 2.95
CA PHE A 60 17.37 11.25 4.29
C PHE A 60 18.42 10.17 4.57
N ARG A 61 18.80 10.04 5.84
CA ARG A 61 19.67 8.99 6.36
C ARG A 61 18.99 8.34 7.56
N VAL A 62 18.98 7.02 7.59
CA VAL A 62 18.56 6.26 8.77
C VAL A 62 19.77 5.63 9.42
N THR A 63 19.89 5.82 10.73
CA THR A 63 20.93 5.16 11.54
C THR A 63 20.30 4.36 12.67
N GLN A 64 21.01 3.33 13.14
CA GLN A 64 20.67 2.59 14.35
C GLN A 64 21.91 2.51 15.23
N ASN A 65 21.82 3.03 16.46
CA ASN A 65 22.92 3.12 17.41
C ASN A 65 24.18 3.77 16.81
N GLY A 66 23.99 4.80 15.97
CA GLY A 66 25.06 5.51 15.28
C GLY A 66 25.57 4.84 13.99
N ASN A 67 25.16 3.61 13.67
CA ASN A 67 25.52 2.95 12.42
C ASN A 67 24.52 3.30 11.31
N GLN A 68 25.02 3.74 10.16
CA GLN A 68 24.17 4.02 9.00
C GLN A 68 23.59 2.72 8.43
N ILE A 69 22.26 2.67 8.28
CA ILE A 69 21.56 1.57 7.62
C ILE A 69 21.32 1.92 6.15
N THR A 70 20.79 3.10 5.87
CA THR A 70 20.52 3.57 4.50
C THR A 70 20.64 5.07 4.38
N ILE A 71 20.89 5.54 3.15
CA ILE A 71 20.83 6.93 2.73
C ILE A 71 20.16 6.97 1.37
N GLN A 72 19.23 7.90 1.19
CA GLN A 72 18.52 8.13 -0.07
C GLN A 72 18.50 9.62 -0.38
N ASP A 73 18.51 9.97 -1.66
CA ASP A 73 18.64 11.35 -2.10
C ASP A 73 17.85 11.68 -3.36
N ILE A 74 17.59 12.97 -3.54
CA ILE A 74 17.03 13.56 -4.75
C ILE A 74 17.56 14.98 -4.92
N THR A 75 17.98 15.31 -6.14
CA THR A 75 18.42 16.63 -6.54
C THR A 75 17.24 17.39 -7.13
N ILE A 76 16.97 18.55 -6.56
CA ILE A 76 15.81 19.38 -6.84
C ILE A 76 16.29 20.70 -7.43
N ASN A 77 15.72 21.08 -8.57
CA ASN A 77 15.95 22.40 -9.17
C ASN A 77 15.08 23.45 -8.46
N THR A 78 15.70 24.43 -7.82
CA THR A 78 15.00 25.48 -7.06
C THR A 78 14.21 26.47 -7.91
N VAL A 79 14.41 26.48 -9.23
CA VAL A 79 13.69 27.37 -10.16
C VAL A 79 12.49 26.67 -10.77
N THR A 80 12.68 25.44 -11.27
CA THR A 80 11.60 24.70 -11.93
C THR A 80 10.79 23.84 -10.97
N GLY A 81 11.39 23.44 -9.84
CA GLY A 81 10.85 22.43 -8.93
C GLY A 81 11.11 21.00 -9.38
N ASP A 82 11.78 20.80 -10.52
CA ASP A 82 11.94 19.45 -11.08
C ASP A 82 12.98 18.61 -10.33
N ASN A 83 12.71 17.31 -10.29
CA ASN A 83 13.65 16.29 -9.86
C ASN A 83 14.65 15.95 -10.97
N GLU A 84 15.93 16.26 -10.76
CA GLU A 84 16.97 16.09 -11.77
C GLU A 84 17.59 14.68 -11.73
N SER A 85 18.01 14.23 -10.54
CA SER A 85 18.71 12.96 -10.31
C SER A 85 18.65 12.53 -8.85
N GLY A 86 18.87 11.24 -8.56
CA GLY A 86 18.93 10.70 -7.20
C GLY A 86 18.25 9.35 -7.10
N SER A 87 18.37 8.71 -5.94
CA SER A 87 17.79 7.39 -5.69
C SER A 87 16.27 7.41 -5.56
N MET A 88 15.65 8.54 -5.21
CA MET A 88 14.20 8.65 -5.03
C MET A 88 13.45 9.17 -6.27
N LYS A 89 14.11 9.22 -7.44
CA LYS A 89 13.59 9.93 -8.62
C LYS A 89 12.25 9.41 -9.14
N THR A 90 12.10 8.09 -9.19
CA THR A 90 10.88 7.43 -9.70
C THR A 90 10.28 6.57 -8.59
N MET A 91 8.98 6.32 -8.65
CA MET A 91 8.28 5.47 -7.67
C MET A 91 8.90 4.06 -7.58
N GLY A 92 9.26 3.47 -8.73
CA GLY A 92 9.90 2.15 -8.79
C GLY A 92 11.30 2.08 -8.13
N ASN A 93 11.97 3.21 -7.89
CA ASN A 93 13.26 3.24 -7.19
C ASN A 93 13.13 3.33 -5.66
N GLN A 94 11.91 3.46 -5.13
CA GLN A 94 11.64 3.72 -3.72
C GLN A 94 11.34 2.44 -2.94
N ALA A 95 11.96 1.31 -3.32
CA ALA A 95 11.80 0.04 -2.63
C ALA A 95 12.23 0.13 -1.15
N SER A 96 11.49 -0.52 -0.26
CA SER A 96 11.78 -0.55 1.17
C SER A 96 13.09 -1.27 1.45
N VAL A 97 13.83 -0.79 2.45
CA VAL A 97 15.09 -1.41 2.89
C VAL A 97 14.78 -2.37 4.03
N VAL A 98 15.05 -3.66 3.82
CA VAL A 98 14.84 -4.70 4.82
C VAL A 98 16.17 -5.22 5.35
N THR A 99 16.26 -5.29 6.67
CA THR A 99 17.35 -5.97 7.40
C THR A 99 16.73 -6.98 8.37
N ASN A 100 17.57 -7.74 9.08
CA ASN A 100 17.08 -8.67 10.10
C ASN A 100 16.37 -7.97 11.26
N ASP A 101 16.80 -6.76 11.61
CA ASP A 101 16.32 -6.06 12.81
C ASP A 101 15.25 -5.02 12.48
N VAL A 102 15.41 -4.33 11.35
CA VAL A 102 14.55 -3.20 10.96
C VAL A 102 14.11 -3.25 9.52
N VAL A 103 12.93 -2.69 9.27
CA VAL A 103 12.40 -2.38 7.96
C VAL A 103 12.23 -0.87 7.85
N ILE A 104 12.78 -0.30 6.79
CA ILE A 104 12.68 1.12 6.48
C ILE A 104 11.84 1.26 5.22
N THR A 105 10.63 1.77 5.38
CA THR A 105 9.77 2.10 4.24
C THR A 105 9.80 3.61 4.04
N TYR A 106 9.80 4.04 2.79
CA TYR A 106 9.82 5.46 2.47
C TYR A 106 9.19 5.71 1.11
N GLY A 107 8.85 6.96 0.86
CA GLY A 107 8.67 7.42 -0.49
C GLY A 107 8.76 8.93 -0.64
N PHE A 108 8.74 9.36 -1.89
CA PHE A 108 8.96 10.72 -2.33
C PHE A 108 7.97 11.10 -3.43
N TYR A 109 7.20 12.15 -3.19
CA TYR A 109 6.29 12.78 -4.15
C TYR A 109 6.87 14.11 -4.60
N ASN A 110 7.05 14.30 -5.92
CA ASN A 110 7.45 15.56 -6.51
C ASN A 110 6.21 16.43 -6.77
N ALA A 111 6.06 17.46 -5.96
CA ALA A 111 4.90 18.32 -6.00
C ALA A 111 4.99 19.36 -7.11
N GLY A 112 3.85 19.62 -7.75
CA GLY A 112 3.68 20.78 -8.62
C GLY A 112 3.56 22.10 -7.85
N PRO A 113 2.95 23.13 -8.46
CA PRO A 113 2.64 24.40 -7.80
C PRO A 113 1.41 24.34 -6.87
N GLY A 114 0.83 23.16 -6.65
CA GLY A 114 -0.39 22.95 -5.85
C GLY A 114 -1.70 22.98 -6.63
N THR A 115 -1.67 22.63 -7.92
CA THR A 115 -2.85 22.59 -8.79
C THR A 115 -3.87 21.55 -8.32
N ALA A 116 -5.16 21.84 -8.50
CA ALA A 116 -6.27 20.94 -8.14
C ALA A 116 -6.31 20.53 -6.65
N GLY A 117 -5.70 21.32 -5.77
CA GLY A 117 -5.63 21.04 -4.33
C GLY A 117 -4.54 20.05 -3.92
N LEU A 118 -3.74 19.57 -4.88
CA LEU A 118 -2.54 18.79 -4.57
C LEU A 118 -1.53 19.67 -3.80
N PRO A 119 -0.57 19.04 -3.08
CA PRO A 119 0.49 19.76 -2.40
C PRO A 119 1.35 20.59 -3.36
N SER A 120 1.87 21.72 -2.87
CA SER A 120 2.84 22.58 -3.58
C SER A 120 4.30 22.36 -3.16
N SER A 121 4.49 21.68 -2.03
CA SER A 121 5.79 21.23 -1.53
C SER A 121 5.93 19.74 -1.77
N ASP A 122 7.14 19.32 -2.14
CA ASP A 122 7.46 17.90 -2.27
C ASP A 122 7.18 17.21 -0.94
N GLN A 123 6.99 15.91 -0.97
CA GLN A 123 6.75 15.15 0.26
C GLN A 123 7.69 13.98 0.32
N CYS A 124 8.30 13.78 1.48
CA CYS A 124 9.06 12.58 1.80
C CYS A 124 8.51 11.99 3.10
N TRP A 125 8.12 10.73 3.08
CA TRP A 125 7.80 10.00 4.31
C TRP A 125 8.81 8.90 4.53
N VAL A 126 9.19 8.69 5.79
CA VAL A 126 10.12 7.63 6.19
C VAL A 126 9.59 6.99 7.47
N THR A 127 9.39 5.67 7.43
CA THR A 127 9.05 4.89 8.63
C THR A 127 10.17 3.90 8.93
N VAL A 128 10.45 3.69 10.21
CA VAL A 128 11.47 2.74 10.68
C VAL A 128 10.83 1.84 11.72
N THR A 129 10.58 0.58 11.38
CA THR A 129 9.91 -0.39 12.26
C THR A 129 10.74 -1.65 12.42
N PRO A 130 10.44 -2.50 13.42
CA PRO A 130 11.03 -3.84 13.47
C PRO A 130 10.77 -4.60 12.17
N ASN A 131 11.63 -5.55 11.86
CA ASN A 131 11.27 -6.58 10.89
C ASN A 131 10.11 -7.42 11.46
N TYR A 132 8.98 -7.38 10.77
CA TYR A 132 7.72 -7.95 11.21
C TYR A 132 7.41 -9.30 10.55
N SER A 133 8.38 -10.00 9.96
CA SER A 133 8.13 -11.32 9.37
C SER A 133 7.63 -12.38 10.36
N ASN A 134 7.77 -12.18 11.68
CA ASN A 134 7.37 -13.15 12.70
C ASN A 134 6.51 -12.55 13.83
N TRP A 135 5.79 -11.45 13.56
CA TRP A 135 5.15 -10.68 14.63
C TRP A 135 4.03 -11.45 15.34
N MET A 136 3.24 -12.28 14.65
CA MET A 136 2.17 -13.06 15.31
C MET A 136 2.76 -14.10 16.27
N GLY A 137 3.87 -14.74 15.89
CA GLY A 137 4.63 -15.63 16.75
C GLY A 137 5.25 -14.94 17.96
N GLN A 138 5.60 -13.66 17.86
CA GLN A 138 6.14 -12.87 18.97
C GLN A 138 5.08 -12.46 19.98
N ILE A 139 3.88 -12.05 19.52
CA ILE A 139 2.84 -11.53 20.43
C ILE A 139 1.87 -12.60 20.94
N ALA A 140 1.78 -13.72 20.22
CA ALA A 140 1.03 -14.90 20.61
C ALA A 140 1.92 -16.13 20.40
N ALA A 141 2.96 -16.28 21.23
CA ALA A 141 3.86 -17.44 21.15
C ALA A 141 3.09 -18.76 21.36
N PRO A 142 3.49 -19.88 20.73
CA PRO A 142 2.93 -21.19 21.03
C PRO A 142 2.89 -21.47 22.54
N ASP A 143 1.86 -22.18 23.01
CA ASP A 143 1.64 -22.49 24.42
C ASP A 143 1.41 -21.27 25.35
N SER A 144 1.28 -20.05 24.80
CA SER A 144 0.98 -18.85 25.59
C SER A 144 -0.54 -18.64 25.80
N PRO A 145 -0.96 -17.95 26.88
CA PRO A 145 -2.37 -17.56 27.05
C PRO A 145 -2.94 -16.76 25.87
N GLN A 146 -2.09 -16.01 25.17
CA GLN A 146 -2.45 -15.25 23.97
C GLN A 146 -2.75 -16.17 22.79
N ALA A 147 -1.97 -17.25 22.58
CA ALA A 147 -2.24 -18.21 21.51
C ALA A 147 -3.55 -19.00 21.73
N GLY A 148 -3.98 -19.16 22.98
CA GLY A 148 -5.28 -19.74 23.34
C GLY A 148 -6.48 -18.81 23.09
N LYS A 149 -6.28 -17.58 22.60
CA LYS A 149 -7.37 -16.66 22.24
C LYS A 149 -7.87 -16.94 20.82
N LEU A 150 -9.12 -16.57 20.52
CA LEU A 150 -9.68 -16.60 19.17
C LEU A 150 -8.85 -15.77 18.20
N PHE A 151 -8.63 -16.29 17.00
CA PHE A 151 -7.90 -15.56 15.94
C PHE A 151 -8.57 -14.23 15.60
N SER A 152 -9.90 -14.18 15.65
CA SER A 152 -10.69 -12.97 15.44
C SER A 152 -10.37 -11.83 16.42
N LYS A 153 -9.60 -12.04 17.49
CA LYS A 153 -9.13 -10.93 18.34
C LYS A 153 -8.02 -10.11 17.70
N PHE A 154 -7.36 -10.59 16.65
CA PHE A 154 -6.31 -9.83 15.98
C PHE A 154 -6.82 -8.54 15.34
N PHE A 155 -5.89 -7.60 15.23
CA PHE A 155 -5.99 -6.42 14.37
C PHE A 155 -4.92 -6.56 13.30
N LEU A 156 -5.31 -6.91 12.07
CA LEU A 156 -4.37 -7.20 10.99
C LEU A 156 -4.02 -5.94 10.19
N PRO A 157 -2.73 -5.71 9.92
CA PRO A 157 -2.35 -4.77 8.90
C PRO A 157 -2.65 -5.33 7.50
N ALA A 158 -3.27 -4.50 6.67
CA ALA A 158 -3.81 -4.86 5.37
C ALA A 158 -3.30 -3.94 4.26
N VAL A 159 -3.20 -4.51 3.07
CA VAL A 159 -2.66 -3.85 1.88
C VAL A 159 -3.80 -3.61 0.91
N HIS A 160 -4.00 -2.36 0.49
CA HIS A 160 -4.97 -2.02 -0.54
C HIS A 160 -4.44 -2.42 -1.92
N ASP A 161 -5.26 -3.13 -2.70
CA ASP A 161 -4.94 -3.53 -4.07
C ASP A 161 -3.53 -4.13 -4.24
N VAL A 162 -3.18 -5.15 -3.43
CA VAL A 162 -1.82 -5.72 -3.33
C VAL A 162 -1.19 -6.09 -4.68
N GLY A 163 -2.00 -6.48 -5.67
CA GLY A 163 -1.50 -6.86 -6.98
C GLY A 163 -1.07 -5.68 -7.86
N MET A 164 -1.36 -4.44 -7.47
CA MET A 164 -0.90 -3.24 -8.17
C MET A 164 0.43 -2.74 -7.62
N ASN A 165 1.41 -3.65 -7.54
CA ASN A 165 2.74 -3.39 -6.99
C ASN A 165 3.86 -3.28 -8.05
N SER A 166 3.52 -3.44 -9.33
CA SER A 166 4.43 -3.24 -10.44
C SER A 166 3.68 -2.90 -11.73
N MET A 167 4.39 -2.27 -12.66
CA MET A 167 3.88 -2.01 -14.02
C MET A 167 4.11 -3.18 -14.98
N GLN A 168 4.62 -4.34 -14.54
CA GLN A 168 5.10 -5.40 -15.44
C GLN A 168 4.02 -5.88 -16.42
N HIS A 169 2.88 -6.33 -15.90
CA HIS A 169 1.78 -6.86 -16.73
C HIS A 169 1.00 -5.74 -17.43
N ALA A 170 0.80 -4.61 -16.73
CA ALA A 170 0.18 -3.43 -17.31
C ALA A 170 0.95 -2.93 -18.55
N ASN A 171 2.26 -2.72 -18.47
CA ASN A 171 3.09 -2.27 -19.60
C ASN A 171 3.03 -3.23 -20.79
N ALA A 172 3.01 -4.53 -20.53
CA ALA A 172 2.89 -5.52 -21.60
C ALA A 172 1.58 -5.33 -22.36
N VAL A 173 0.48 -5.06 -21.65
CA VAL A 173 -0.86 -4.92 -22.24
C VAL A 173 -1.12 -3.52 -22.82
N ILE A 174 -0.61 -2.45 -22.21
CA ILE A 174 -0.74 -1.05 -22.68
C ILE A 174 -0.06 -0.85 -24.04
N SER A 175 0.91 -1.69 -24.41
CA SER A 175 1.48 -1.67 -25.76
C SER A 175 0.46 -1.92 -26.88
N SER A 176 -0.73 -2.44 -26.54
CA SER A 176 -1.89 -2.57 -27.42
C SER A 176 -2.89 -1.43 -27.21
N SER A 177 -3.50 -0.91 -28.29
CA SER A 177 -4.57 0.11 -28.18
C SER A 177 -5.82 -0.40 -27.46
N ALA A 178 -6.00 -1.74 -27.41
CA ALA A 178 -7.16 -2.40 -26.82
C ALA A 178 -7.40 -2.01 -25.35
N LEU A 179 -6.35 -1.94 -24.52
CA LEU A 179 -6.52 -1.56 -23.12
C LEU A 179 -6.91 -0.09 -22.96
N VAL A 180 -6.29 0.80 -23.74
CA VAL A 180 -6.61 2.22 -23.70
C VAL A 180 -8.07 2.46 -24.10
N ASP A 181 -8.55 1.82 -25.16
CA ASP A 181 -9.95 1.90 -25.59
C ASP A 181 -10.92 1.37 -24.53
N VAL A 182 -10.56 0.29 -23.84
CA VAL A 182 -11.34 -0.27 -22.73
C VAL A 182 -11.36 0.70 -21.54
N LEU A 183 -10.23 1.32 -21.19
CA LEU A 183 -10.16 2.30 -20.09
C LEU A 183 -10.99 3.55 -20.38
N VAL A 184 -11.02 4.04 -21.62
CA VAL A 184 -11.89 5.15 -22.08
C VAL A 184 -13.37 4.84 -21.83
N GLN A 185 -13.78 3.59 -22.03
CA GLN A 185 -15.17 3.19 -21.86
C GLN A 185 -15.55 2.95 -20.40
N LEU A 186 -14.65 2.38 -19.60
CA LEU A 186 -14.92 1.96 -18.23
C LEU A 186 -14.74 3.08 -17.21
N ASN A 187 -13.85 4.04 -17.45
CA ASN A 187 -13.54 5.10 -16.51
C ASN A 187 -13.96 6.46 -17.09
N PRO A 188 -15.01 7.11 -16.55
CA PRO A 188 -15.49 8.40 -17.03
C PRO A 188 -14.41 9.49 -17.02
N VAL A 189 -13.56 9.51 -15.99
CA VAL A 189 -12.45 10.48 -15.89
C VAL A 189 -11.44 10.23 -17.01
N PHE A 190 -11.10 8.96 -17.28
CA PHE A 190 -10.21 8.61 -18.38
C PHE A 190 -10.84 8.93 -19.75
N GLY A 191 -12.13 8.66 -19.93
CA GLY A 191 -12.86 8.99 -21.16
C GLY A 191 -12.91 10.48 -21.45
N GLU A 192 -13.12 11.31 -20.42
CA GLU A 192 -13.04 12.76 -20.55
C GLU A 192 -11.62 13.23 -20.93
N ILE A 193 -10.57 12.69 -20.29
CA ILE A 193 -9.17 12.99 -20.62
C ILE A 193 -8.86 12.61 -22.07
N ALA A 194 -9.26 11.42 -22.50
CA ALA A 194 -9.07 10.96 -23.86
C ALA A 194 -9.79 11.86 -24.88
N GLY A 195 -10.97 12.40 -24.51
CA GLY A 195 -11.70 13.37 -25.32
C GLY A 195 -11.02 14.73 -25.48
N MET A 196 -10.04 15.07 -24.63
CA MET A 196 -9.30 16.36 -24.68
C MET A 196 -8.10 16.35 -25.63
N MET A 197 -7.69 15.19 -26.16
CA MET A 197 -6.47 15.04 -26.97
C MET A 197 -6.65 14.05 -28.12
N SER A 198 -5.66 13.94 -29.02
CA SER A 198 -5.69 12.91 -30.05
C SER A 198 -5.39 11.53 -29.45
N HIS A 199 -5.95 10.49 -30.07
CA HIS A 199 -5.72 9.10 -29.65
C HIS A 199 -4.23 8.75 -29.55
N ASP A 200 -3.41 9.21 -30.50
CA ASP A 200 -1.95 8.99 -30.48
C ASP A 200 -1.27 9.59 -29.23
N ILE A 201 -1.76 10.73 -28.74
CA ILE A 201 -1.26 11.35 -27.50
C ILE A 201 -1.69 10.51 -26.30
N VAL A 202 -2.96 10.06 -26.24
CA VAL A 202 -3.45 9.17 -25.17
C VAL A 202 -2.59 7.91 -25.10
N MET A 203 -2.32 7.27 -26.24
CA MET A 203 -1.49 6.08 -26.31
C MET A 203 -0.06 6.32 -25.79
N HIS A 204 0.51 7.49 -26.08
CA HIS A 204 1.85 7.82 -25.61
C HIS A 204 1.92 8.05 -24.10
N ILE A 205 0.86 8.60 -23.49
CA ILE A 205 0.82 8.89 -22.05
C ILE A 205 0.18 7.78 -21.22
N ALA A 206 -0.44 6.77 -21.86
CA ALA A 206 -1.16 5.70 -21.17
C ALA A 206 -0.33 4.95 -20.10
N PRO A 207 0.97 4.63 -20.31
CA PRO A 207 1.81 4.08 -19.25
C PRO A 207 1.87 4.99 -18.02
N ASN A 208 2.04 6.30 -18.22
CA ASN A 208 2.06 7.29 -17.13
C ASN A 208 0.71 7.40 -16.43
N ILE A 209 -0.39 7.24 -17.18
CA ILE A 209 -1.72 7.23 -16.58
C ILE A 209 -1.87 6.02 -15.66
N VAL A 210 -1.51 4.84 -16.14
CA VAL A 210 -1.64 3.62 -15.34
C VAL A 210 -0.69 3.65 -14.15
N GLU A 211 0.55 4.10 -14.33
CA GLU A 211 1.51 4.25 -13.23
C GLU A 211 1.04 5.27 -12.18
N GLY A 212 0.56 6.44 -12.62
CA GLY A 212 0.15 7.52 -11.73
C GLY A 212 -1.20 7.32 -11.04
N LEU A 213 -2.04 6.40 -11.54
CA LEU A 213 -3.42 6.21 -11.06
C LEU A 213 -3.75 4.79 -10.56
N ALA A 214 -3.05 3.77 -11.01
CA ALA A 214 -3.42 2.38 -10.70
C ALA A 214 -2.42 1.68 -9.79
N ILE A 215 -1.16 2.14 -9.74
CA ILE A 215 -0.15 1.59 -8.83
C ILE A 215 -0.41 2.10 -7.41
N THR A 216 -0.75 1.17 -6.54
CA THR A 216 -1.06 1.40 -5.12
C THR A 216 0.04 0.91 -4.21
N GLN A 217 0.95 0.06 -4.70
CA GLN A 217 2.05 -0.50 -3.93
C GLN A 217 3.37 -0.33 -4.68
N LYS A 218 4.47 -0.22 -3.93
CA LYS A 218 5.83 -0.06 -4.50
C LYS A 218 6.77 -1.23 -4.18
N ASP A 219 6.35 -2.07 -3.24
CA ASP A 219 7.15 -3.17 -2.70
C ASP A 219 6.66 -4.51 -3.24
N THR A 220 7.55 -5.48 -3.35
CA THR A 220 7.18 -6.86 -3.72
C THR A 220 6.37 -7.50 -2.59
N LEU A 221 5.59 -8.53 -2.91
CA LEU A 221 4.81 -9.23 -1.89
C LEU A 221 5.66 -9.83 -0.76
N PRO A 222 6.85 -10.42 -1.02
CA PRO A 222 7.76 -10.82 0.05
C PRO A 222 8.13 -9.65 0.98
N THR A 223 8.52 -8.50 0.44
CA THR A 223 8.82 -7.31 1.25
C THR A 223 7.61 -6.82 2.04
N ILE A 224 6.42 -6.83 1.44
CA ILE A 224 5.15 -6.46 2.11
C ILE A 224 4.86 -7.38 3.31
N LEU A 225 5.13 -8.68 3.18
CA LEU A 225 5.00 -9.65 4.27
C LEU A 225 6.05 -9.40 5.38
N GLU A 226 7.28 -8.99 5.03
CA GLU A 226 8.34 -8.60 5.97
C GLU A 226 8.03 -7.27 6.70
N ILE A 227 7.37 -6.32 6.02
CA ILE A 227 6.83 -5.09 6.62
C ILE A 227 5.74 -5.44 7.65
N GLY A 228 5.01 -6.54 7.45
CA GLY A 228 4.13 -7.12 8.47
C GLY A 228 2.70 -7.40 8.02
N ALA A 229 2.34 -7.16 6.75
CA ALA A 229 0.98 -7.41 6.26
C ALA A 229 0.54 -8.86 6.49
N ARG A 230 -0.70 -9.05 6.95
CA ARG A 230 -1.29 -10.40 7.16
C ARG A 230 -2.71 -10.52 6.63
N TYR A 231 -3.24 -9.47 6.01
CA TYR A 231 -4.53 -9.49 5.34
C TYR A 231 -4.40 -8.91 3.94
N PHE A 232 -4.97 -9.60 2.97
CA PHE A 232 -4.97 -9.21 1.57
C PHE A 232 -6.36 -9.35 0.96
N GLU A 233 -6.76 -8.34 0.20
CA GLU A 233 -7.83 -8.50 -0.79
C GLU A 233 -7.20 -8.78 -2.14
N PHE A 234 -7.71 -9.81 -2.83
CA PHE A 234 -7.26 -10.17 -4.16
C PHE A 234 -8.46 -10.25 -5.10
N ARG A 235 -8.34 -9.67 -6.30
CA ARG A 235 -9.40 -9.65 -7.32
C ARG A 235 -9.00 -10.48 -8.54
N PRO A 236 -9.03 -11.82 -8.47
CA PRO A 236 -8.51 -12.67 -9.53
C PRO A 236 -9.47 -12.68 -10.72
N ALA A 237 -9.01 -12.26 -11.89
CA ALA A 237 -9.77 -12.36 -13.14
C ALA A 237 -8.83 -12.61 -14.32
N PHE A 238 -9.36 -13.21 -15.38
CA PHE A 238 -8.69 -13.21 -16.67
C PHE A 238 -8.68 -11.80 -17.27
N LEU A 239 -7.81 -11.58 -18.25
CA LEU A 239 -7.80 -10.33 -19.00
C LEU A 239 -9.15 -10.06 -19.64
N HIS A 240 -9.45 -8.77 -19.80
CA HIS A 240 -10.64 -8.29 -20.50
C HIS A 240 -10.79 -8.97 -21.87
N LYS A 241 -12.00 -9.38 -22.26
CA LYS A 241 -12.27 -10.14 -23.50
C LYS A 241 -11.75 -9.51 -24.79
N VAL A 242 -11.51 -8.20 -24.79
CA VAL A 242 -10.96 -7.45 -25.93
C VAL A 242 -9.44 -7.54 -26.00
N ILE A 243 -8.78 -7.73 -24.85
CA ILE A 243 -7.33 -7.83 -24.71
C ILE A 243 -6.89 -9.30 -24.83
N ARG A 244 -7.64 -10.21 -24.19
CA ARG A 244 -7.34 -11.63 -24.07
C ARG A 244 -7.06 -12.38 -25.38
N PRO A 245 -7.65 -12.06 -26.55
CA PRO A 245 -7.33 -12.78 -27.78
C PRO A 245 -5.89 -12.53 -28.29
N ASP A 246 -5.38 -11.32 -28.10
CA ASP A 246 -4.14 -10.82 -28.73
C ASP A 246 -3.07 -10.39 -27.69
N HIS A 247 -3.22 -10.83 -26.44
CA HIS A 247 -2.36 -10.43 -25.32
C HIS A 247 -0.93 -11.01 -25.39
N PRO A 248 0.10 -10.24 -24.98
CA PRO A 248 1.50 -10.68 -24.98
C PRO A 248 1.94 -11.40 -23.69
N ILE A 249 1.03 -11.62 -22.74
CA ILE A 249 1.29 -12.26 -21.45
C ILE A 249 0.52 -13.59 -21.35
N PRO A 250 0.79 -14.47 -20.36
CA PRO A 250 0.04 -15.72 -20.22
C PRO A 250 -1.46 -15.52 -19.95
N ASP A 251 -2.30 -16.42 -20.46
CA ASP A 251 -3.74 -16.41 -20.20
C ASP A 251 -4.06 -17.06 -18.85
N VAL A 252 -3.83 -16.31 -17.78
CA VAL A 252 -4.00 -16.75 -16.39
C VAL A 252 -4.82 -15.73 -15.60
N LEU A 253 -5.11 -16.05 -14.35
CA LEU A 253 -5.73 -15.11 -13.42
C LEU A 253 -4.72 -14.06 -12.95
N TYR A 254 -5.08 -12.80 -13.09
CA TYR A 254 -4.34 -11.64 -12.57
C TYR A 254 -5.16 -10.92 -11.51
N PHE A 255 -4.49 -10.18 -10.64
CA PHE A 255 -5.16 -9.12 -9.88
C PHE A 255 -5.72 -8.10 -10.87
N SER A 256 -7.02 -7.81 -10.76
CA SER A 256 -7.71 -6.89 -11.65
C SER A 256 -8.04 -5.59 -10.92
N HIS A 257 -7.42 -4.48 -11.36
CA HIS A 257 -7.81 -3.13 -10.96
C HIS A 257 -8.53 -2.49 -12.14
N SER A 258 -9.87 -2.51 -12.11
CA SER A 258 -10.66 -2.35 -13.34
C SER A 258 -10.20 -3.36 -14.40
N ALA A 259 -9.93 -2.94 -15.64
CA ALA A 259 -9.38 -3.79 -16.71
C ALA A 259 -7.84 -3.86 -16.70
N ILE A 260 -7.16 -3.24 -15.73
CA ILE A 260 -5.69 -3.19 -15.67
C ILE A 260 -5.18 -4.44 -14.93
N PRO A 261 -4.36 -5.29 -15.58
CA PRO A 261 -3.81 -6.47 -14.92
C PRO A 261 -2.59 -6.11 -14.07
N GLY A 262 -2.63 -6.54 -12.81
CA GLY A 262 -1.54 -6.50 -11.84
C GLY A 262 -0.83 -7.85 -11.72
N MET A 263 -0.35 -8.18 -10.52
CA MET A 263 0.31 -9.44 -10.16
C MET A 263 -0.52 -10.68 -10.54
N ALA A 264 0.13 -11.75 -10.98
CA ALA A 264 -0.55 -13.01 -11.28
C ALA A 264 -0.98 -13.74 -10.00
N TYR A 265 -2.15 -14.39 -10.02
CA TYR A 265 -2.71 -15.03 -8.81
C TYR A 265 -1.87 -16.22 -8.32
N ASN A 266 -1.27 -16.98 -9.24
CA ASN A 266 -0.33 -18.06 -8.89
C ASN A 266 0.95 -17.53 -8.22
N GLU A 267 1.47 -16.39 -8.67
CA GLU A 267 2.61 -15.72 -8.06
C GLU A 267 2.28 -15.28 -6.63
N PHE A 268 1.13 -14.61 -6.45
CA PHE A 268 0.63 -14.21 -5.14
C PHE A 268 0.52 -15.40 -4.17
N LEU A 269 -0.14 -16.49 -4.58
CA LEU A 269 -0.30 -17.67 -3.75
C LEU A 269 1.04 -18.36 -3.43
N TYR A 270 1.94 -18.43 -4.41
CA TYR A 270 3.27 -19.02 -4.23
C TYR A 270 4.07 -18.27 -3.16
N ASP A 271 4.10 -16.95 -3.23
CA ASP A 271 4.83 -16.11 -2.28
C ASP A 271 4.23 -16.20 -0.87
N VAL A 272 2.89 -16.19 -0.75
CA VAL A 272 2.21 -16.39 0.55
C VAL A 272 2.52 -17.76 1.15
N VAL A 273 2.44 -18.84 0.36
CA VAL A 273 2.74 -20.19 0.86
C VAL A 273 4.22 -20.31 1.23
N THR A 274 5.12 -19.76 0.43
CA THR A 274 6.57 -19.73 0.71
C THR A 274 6.86 -19.03 2.03
N PHE A 275 6.23 -17.87 2.24
CA PHE A 275 6.31 -17.13 3.50
C PHE A 275 5.80 -17.96 4.69
N LEU A 276 4.62 -18.57 4.58
CA LEU A 276 4.06 -19.39 5.66
C LEU A 276 4.90 -20.65 5.94
N VAL A 277 5.61 -21.21 4.96
CA VAL A 277 6.56 -22.30 5.19
C VAL A 277 7.77 -21.80 6.00
N ALA A 278 8.30 -20.62 5.67
CA ALA A 278 9.44 -20.02 6.38
C ALA A 278 9.07 -19.50 7.78
N HIS A 279 7.81 -19.12 8.00
CA HIS A 279 7.32 -18.48 9.22
C HIS A 279 6.18 -19.31 9.87
N PRO A 280 6.50 -20.40 10.59
CA PRO A 280 5.53 -21.42 11.02
C PRO A 280 4.43 -20.90 11.97
N ASN A 281 4.68 -19.76 12.65
CA ASN A 281 3.75 -19.18 13.61
C ASN A 281 2.86 -18.08 13.01
N GLU A 282 3.09 -17.71 11.75
CA GLU A 282 2.29 -16.68 11.08
C GLU A 282 1.08 -17.30 10.41
N ILE A 283 0.03 -16.48 10.27
CA ILE A 283 -1.22 -16.80 9.60
C ILE A 283 -1.52 -15.64 8.66
N VAL A 284 -1.82 -15.94 7.40
CA VAL A 284 -2.20 -14.96 6.38
C VAL A 284 -3.66 -15.16 6.02
N VAL A 285 -4.39 -14.05 5.93
CA VAL A 285 -5.80 -13.99 5.52
C VAL A 285 -5.89 -13.39 4.13
N VAL A 286 -6.64 -14.06 3.25
CA VAL A 286 -6.87 -13.62 1.88
C VAL A 286 -8.37 -13.66 1.60
N GLN A 287 -8.94 -12.50 1.31
CA GLN A 287 -10.28 -12.38 0.77
C GLN A 287 -10.21 -12.27 -0.75
N LEU A 288 -10.89 -13.18 -1.45
CA LEU A 288 -11.17 -13.04 -2.87
C LEU A 288 -12.47 -12.27 -3.08
N ARG A 289 -12.45 -11.28 -3.97
CA ARG A 289 -13.60 -10.42 -4.30
C ARG A 289 -13.51 -9.91 -5.74
N TRP A 290 -14.60 -9.38 -6.29
CA TRP A 290 -14.67 -8.93 -7.70
C TRP A 290 -15.40 -7.60 -7.91
N ASP A 291 -15.67 -6.86 -6.85
CA ASP A 291 -16.06 -5.46 -6.96
C ASP A 291 -15.01 -4.66 -7.76
N GLY A 292 -15.49 -3.79 -8.65
CA GLY A 292 -14.63 -3.03 -9.55
C GLY A 292 -14.03 -3.85 -10.71
N VAL A 293 -14.21 -5.17 -10.76
CA VAL A 293 -13.80 -6.00 -11.90
C VAL A 293 -14.87 -5.90 -12.99
N PRO A 294 -14.52 -5.51 -14.23
CA PRO A 294 -15.48 -5.42 -15.33
C PRO A 294 -16.05 -6.81 -15.65
N ALA A 295 -17.36 -6.89 -15.95
CA ALA A 295 -18.02 -8.15 -16.32
C ALA A 295 -17.41 -8.85 -17.55
N ASP A 296 -16.69 -8.10 -18.37
CA ASP A 296 -15.98 -8.57 -19.56
C ASP A 296 -14.59 -9.17 -19.25
N CYS A 297 -14.13 -9.09 -17.99
CA CYS A 297 -13.02 -9.88 -17.47
C CYS A 297 -13.63 -11.16 -16.90
N ALA A 298 -13.30 -12.32 -17.48
CA ALA A 298 -13.88 -13.57 -17.02
C ALA A 298 -13.44 -13.86 -15.58
N HIS A 299 -14.42 -14.11 -14.70
CA HIS A 299 -14.15 -14.55 -13.33
C HIS A 299 -13.78 -16.04 -13.32
N PRO A 300 -12.89 -16.47 -12.42
CA PRO A 300 -12.58 -17.88 -12.27
C PRO A 300 -13.77 -18.65 -11.70
N THR A 301 -13.86 -19.90 -12.10
CA THR A 301 -14.71 -20.91 -11.46
C THR A 301 -14.11 -21.35 -10.12
N ASP A 302 -14.93 -21.92 -9.24
CA ASP A 302 -14.47 -22.49 -7.97
C ASP A 302 -13.39 -23.58 -8.18
N GLN A 303 -13.51 -24.36 -9.26
CA GLN A 303 -12.52 -25.39 -9.60
C GLN A 303 -11.19 -24.76 -9.99
N GLU A 304 -11.18 -23.70 -10.81
CA GLU A 304 -9.95 -22.99 -11.16
C GLU A 304 -9.29 -22.42 -9.90
N LEU A 305 -10.05 -21.74 -9.03
CA LEU A 305 -9.52 -21.23 -7.77
C LEU A 305 -8.90 -22.34 -6.91
N ALA A 306 -9.57 -23.50 -6.81
CA ALA A 306 -9.07 -24.66 -6.09
C ALA A 306 -7.79 -25.23 -6.72
N ASP A 307 -7.68 -25.28 -8.05
CA ASP A 307 -6.50 -25.80 -8.75
C ASP A 307 -5.27 -24.90 -8.53
N TYR A 308 -5.45 -23.57 -8.60
CA TYR A 308 -4.39 -22.61 -8.26
C TYR A 308 -3.92 -22.77 -6.81
N LEU A 309 -4.87 -22.86 -5.87
CA LEU A 309 -4.57 -23.06 -4.45
C LEU A 309 -3.83 -24.38 -4.18
N ASN A 310 -4.34 -25.50 -4.73
CA ASN A 310 -3.73 -26.82 -4.56
C ASN A 310 -2.32 -26.87 -5.13
N THR A 311 -2.09 -26.21 -6.28
CA THR A 311 -0.76 -26.10 -6.88
C THR A 311 0.21 -25.36 -5.95
N ALA A 312 -0.21 -24.24 -5.38
CA ALA A 312 0.64 -23.49 -4.44
C ALA A 312 0.91 -24.30 -3.15
N LEU A 313 -0.13 -24.91 -2.56
CA LEU A 313 -0.01 -25.69 -1.32
C LEU A 313 0.85 -26.95 -1.47
N ALA A 314 0.94 -27.54 -2.67
CA ALA A 314 1.77 -28.71 -2.93
C ALA A 314 3.25 -28.44 -2.58
N ALA A 315 3.75 -27.23 -2.81
CA ALA A 315 5.11 -26.83 -2.47
C ALA A 315 5.39 -26.87 -0.94
N SER A 316 4.35 -26.80 -0.10
CA SER A 316 4.50 -26.85 1.36
C SER A 316 4.68 -28.26 1.92
N ASN A 317 4.50 -29.31 1.13
CA ASN A 317 4.51 -30.71 1.59
C ASN A 317 3.58 -30.96 2.80
N GLY A 318 2.43 -30.30 2.84
CA GLY A 318 1.45 -30.41 3.92
C GLY A 318 1.80 -29.64 5.21
N ALA A 319 2.82 -28.77 5.16
CA ALA A 319 3.14 -27.84 6.25
C ALA A 319 2.13 -26.69 6.36
N VAL A 320 1.43 -26.37 5.26
CA VAL A 320 0.36 -25.36 5.19
C VAL A 320 -0.89 -26.03 4.64
N VAL A 321 -2.03 -25.74 5.27
CA VAL A 321 -3.37 -26.14 4.84
C VAL A 321 -4.20 -24.87 4.72
N ALA A 322 -5.13 -24.84 3.76
CA ALA A 322 -6.09 -23.75 3.66
C ALA A 322 -7.13 -23.84 4.79
N GLY A 323 -7.36 -22.74 5.49
CA GLY A 323 -8.51 -22.55 6.37
C GLY A 323 -9.58 -21.69 5.70
N SER A 324 -10.75 -21.63 6.33
CA SER A 324 -11.94 -20.91 5.87
C SER A 324 -12.24 -19.68 6.73
N GLU A 325 -13.22 -18.87 6.31
CA GLU A 325 -13.75 -17.79 7.15
C GLU A 325 -14.32 -18.31 8.49
N ASP A 326 -14.93 -19.51 8.49
CA ASP A 326 -15.43 -20.12 9.72
C ASP A 326 -14.29 -20.45 10.70
N ASP A 327 -13.19 -20.99 10.17
CA ASP A 327 -11.97 -21.24 10.95
C ASP A 327 -11.41 -19.94 11.55
N MET A 328 -11.36 -18.86 10.76
CA MET A 328 -10.92 -17.54 11.19
C MET A 328 -11.73 -16.98 12.37
N ARG A 329 -13.04 -17.23 12.36
CA ARG A 329 -13.98 -16.70 13.37
C ARG A 329 -14.02 -17.54 14.64
N ASN A 330 -13.90 -18.85 14.50
CA ASN A 330 -14.23 -19.79 15.57
C ASN A 330 -13.04 -20.50 16.19
N LEU A 331 -11.88 -20.53 15.52
CA LEU A 331 -10.69 -21.18 16.05
C LEU A 331 -9.78 -20.20 16.78
N THR A 332 -9.11 -20.74 17.79
CA THR A 332 -7.99 -20.08 18.44
C THR A 332 -6.77 -20.05 17.53
N ILE A 333 -5.85 -19.13 17.85
CA ILE A 333 -4.58 -18.99 17.12
C ILE A 333 -3.80 -20.31 17.17
N GLU A 334 -3.78 -20.96 18.33
CA GLU A 334 -3.14 -22.26 18.51
C GLU A 334 -3.78 -23.37 17.67
N GLN A 335 -5.11 -23.48 17.69
CA GLN A 335 -5.83 -24.47 16.89
C GLN A 335 -5.56 -24.32 15.38
N LEU A 336 -5.51 -23.08 14.87
CA LEU A 336 -5.16 -22.82 13.47
C LEU A 336 -3.75 -23.31 13.15
N ARG A 337 -2.77 -23.10 14.04
CA ARG A 337 -1.39 -23.57 13.86
C ARG A 337 -1.28 -25.09 13.96
N GLU A 338 -1.91 -25.71 14.94
CA GLU A 338 -1.94 -27.17 15.13
C GLU A 338 -2.56 -27.89 13.93
N GLN A 339 -3.66 -27.35 13.41
CA GLN A 339 -4.33 -27.85 12.20
C GLN A 339 -3.62 -27.42 10.91
N ARG A 340 -2.54 -26.62 11.03
CA ARG A 340 -1.76 -26.05 9.92
C ARG A 340 -2.57 -25.15 8.98
N LYS A 341 -3.76 -24.71 9.40
CA LYS A 341 -4.67 -23.79 8.70
C LYS A 341 -4.16 -22.36 8.81
N ARG A 342 -3.06 -22.08 8.11
CA ARG A 342 -2.30 -20.82 8.23
C ARG A 342 -2.43 -19.93 7.00
N LEU A 343 -3.02 -20.44 5.92
CA LEU A 343 -3.58 -19.63 4.84
C LEU A 343 -5.10 -19.66 4.97
N ILE A 344 -5.69 -18.62 5.54
CA ILE A 344 -7.14 -18.43 5.55
C ILE A 344 -7.54 -17.84 4.22
N LEU A 345 -8.35 -18.54 3.43
CA LEU A 345 -8.80 -18.08 2.11
C LEU A 345 -10.32 -18.23 2.00
N PHE A 346 -11.00 -17.15 1.69
CA PHE A 346 -12.45 -17.13 1.49
C PHE A 346 -12.85 -16.15 0.38
N VAL A 347 -14.07 -16.34 -0.11
CA VAL A 347 -14.63 -15.59 -1.22
C VAL A 347 -15.83 -14.78 -0.73
N ASN A 348 -15.91 -13.50 -1.08
CA ASN A 348 -17.07 -12.63 -0.82
C ASN A 348 -17.61 -12.70 0.63
N SER A 349 -16.87 -12.14 1.58
CA SER A 349 -17.34 -11.93 2.96
C SER A 349 -18.14 -10.64 3.10
N ASP A 350 -19.22 -10.69 3.89
CA ASP A 350 -20.01 -9.51 4.29
C ASP A 350 -19.31 -8.76 5.44
N SER A 351 -18.18 -8.11 5.15
CA SER A 351 -17.45 -7.29 6.12
C SER A 351 -18.11 -5.94 6.36
N PHE A 352 -17.95 -5.37 7.55
CA PHE A 352 -18.17 -3.93 7.73
C PHE A 352 -16.97 -3.18 7.17
N SER A 353 -17.17 -2.21 6.28
CA SER A 353 -16.11 -1.41 5.68
C SER A 353 -16.41 0.07 5.89
N THR A 354 -15.39 0.86 6.22
CA THR A 354 -15.50 2.33 6.28
C THR A 354 -15.35 2.97 4.90
N TYR A 355 -15.11 2.20 3.85
CA TYR A 355 -14.97 2.74 2.50
C TYR A 355 -16.29 3.28 1.98
N THR A 356 -16.25 4.50 1.44
CA THR A 356 -17.28 5.01 0.54
C THR A 356 -16.61 5.77 -0.60
N ASP A 357 -17.18 5.74 -1.81
CA ASP A 357 -16.60 6.45 -2.95
C ASP A 357 -16.40 7.95 -2.66
N GLY A 358 -17.37 8.57 -1.99
CA GLY A 358 -17.30 9.98 -1.60
C GLY A 358 -16.35 10.24 -0.42
N GLY A 359 -16.29 9.33 0.56
CA GLY A 359 -15.44 9.47 1.74
C GLY A 359 -13.96 9.28 1.43
N ASN A 360 -13.62 8.36 0.54
CA ASN A 360 -12.25 8.06 0.16
C ASN A 360 -11.75 8.92 -1.02
N ALA A 361 -12.63 9.56 -1.81
CA ALA A 361 -12.24 10.56 -2.81
C ALA A 361 -11.79 11.89 -2.17
N THR A 362 -10.62 11.85 -1.54
CA THR A 362 -10.05 12.99 -0.78
C THR A 362 -8.56 13.17 -1.08
N LEU A 363 -8.04 14.35 -0.73
CA LEU A 363 -6.61 14.66 -0.77
C LEU A 363 -5.97 14.75 0.61
N ASN A 364 -6.78 14.72 1.68
CA ASN A 364 -6.32 15.09 3.01
C ASN A 364 -6.78 14.17 4.15
N GLY A 365 -7.63 13.17 3.87
CA GLY A 365 -8.09 12.18 4.84
C GLY A 365 -9.19 12.64 5.82
N ASP A 366 -9.68 13.89 5.76
CA ASP A 366 -10.68 14.39 6.71
C ASP A 366 -12.02 13.63 6.60
N SER A 367 -12.44 13.33 5.38
CA SER A 367 -13.65 12.56 5.11
C SER A 367 -13.51 11.10 5.53
N ILE A 368 -12.32 10.50 5.43
CA ILE A 368 -12.03 9.15 5.95
C ILE A 368 -12.20 9.14 7.47
N LEU A 369 -11.66 10.14 8.17
CA LEU A 369 -11.88 10.26 9.62
C LEU A 369 -13.35 10.47 9.98
N ALA A 370 -14.11 11.20 9.17
CA ALA A 370 -15.54 11.35 9.39
C ALA A 370 -16.31 10.02 9.31
N GLU A 371 -15.89 9.09 8.44
CA GLU A 371 -16.42 7.72 8.42
C GLU A 371 -15.99 6.92 9.65
N PHE A 372 -14.74 7.08 10.11
CA PHE A 372 -14.25 6.42 11.33
C PHE A 372 -15.05 6.84 12.57
N GLU A 373 -15.45 8.11 12.67
CA GLU A 373 -16.25 8.60 13.80
C GLU A 373 -17.68 8.07 13.83
N GLN A 374 -18.20 7.60 12.70
CA GLN A 374 -19.55 7.01 12.60
C GLN A 374 -19.58 5.54 13.02
N ILE A 375 -18.42 4.91 13.26
CA ILE A 375 -18.35 3.51 13.64
C ILE A 375 -19.06 3.29 14.98
N SER A 376 -19.95 2.29 14.99
CA SER A 376 -20.70 1.87 16.18
C SER A 376 -20.67 0.35 16.33
N ALA A 377 -20.95 -0.15 17.53
CA ALA A 377 -21.12 -1.59 17.74
C ALA A 377 -22.28 -2.16 16.90
N GLN A 378 -23.32 -1.37 16.65
CA GLN A 378 -24.47 -1.79 15.85
C GLN A 378 -24.13 -1.95 14.37
N SER A 379 -23.25 -1.10 13.80
CA SER A 379 -22.83 -1.23 12.40
C SER A 379 -21.89 -2.41 12.15
N GLN A 380 -21.19 -2.86 13.20
CA GLN A 380 -20.28 -4.01 13.17
C GLN A 380 -20.98 -5.35 13.47
N ALA A 381 -22.08 -5.31 14.22
CA ALA A 381 -22.71 -6.51 14.77
C ALA A 381 -22.96 -7.62 13.74
N GLY A 382 -22.36 -8.78 14.00
CA GLY A 382 -22.58 -10.00 13.21
C GLY A 382 -21.72 -10.09 11.94
N LYS A 383 -20.84 -9.11 11.70
CA LYS A 383 -19.93 -9.11 10.57
C LYS A 383 -18.72 -10.02 10.88
N PRO A 384 -18.12 -10.68 9.87
CA PRO A 384 -16.93 -11.51 10.09
C PRO A 384 -15.73 -10.68 10.53
N PHE A 385 -15.61 -9.46 10.02
CA PHE A 385 -14.56 -8.50 10.35
C PHE A 385 -14.94 -7.06 10.00
N THR A 386 -14.19 -6.12 10.57
CA THR A 386 -14.22 -4.69 10.27
C THR A 386 -13.00 -4.29 9.45
N ASN A 387 -13.21 -3.60 8.33
CA ASN A 387 -12.17 -3.05 7.45
C ASN A 387 -12.13 -1.52 7.56
N LEU A 388 -11.07 -1.01 8.20
CA LEU A 388 -10.74 0.41 8.28
C LEU A 388 -9.91 0.79 7.05
N GLN A 389 -10.50 1.61 6.19
CA GLN A 389 -9.95 1.97 4.88
C GLN A 389 -9.25 3.31 5.00
N CYS A 390 -7.92 3.29 5.04
CA CYS A 390 -7.08 4.46 5.32
C CYS A 390 -6.61 5.19 4.05
N GLN A 391 -6.72 4.51 2.90
CA GLN A 391 -6.27 5.01 1.61
C GLN A 391 -7.25 6.04 1.02
N ALA A 392 -6.69 7.01 0.32
CA ALA A 392 -7.45 8.02 -0.41
C ALA A 392 -7.42 7.74 -1.91
N THR A 393 -8.60 7.69 -2.52
CA THR A 393 -8.79 7.52 -3.96
C THR A 393 -8.77 8.88 -4.66
N ALA A 394 -7.64 9.58 -4.63
CA ALA A 394 -7.45 10.85 -5.33
C ALA A 394 -7.72 10.73 -6.85
N THR A 395 -7.62 9.52 -7.36
CA THR A 395 -7.96 9.08 -8.71
C THR A 395 -9.45 9.23 -9.06
N ASN A 396 -10.32 9.39 -8.08
CA ASN A 396 -11.74 9.71 -8.27
C ASN A 396 -12.01 11.23 -8.35
N ILE A 397 -10.98 12.07 -8.20
CA ILE A 397 -11.10 13.53 -8.30
C ILE A 397 -10.61 13.96 -9.68
N ARG A 398 -11.55 14.27 -10.59
CA ARG A 398 -11.24 14.57 -12.01
C ARG A 398 -10.07 15.53 -12.19
N ASP A 399 -10.12 16.71 -11.57
CA ASP A 399 -9.13 17.77 -11.79
C ASP A 399 -7.73 17.34 -11.30
N VAL A 400 -7.66 16.47 -10.30
CA VAL A 400 -6.41 15.88 -9.78
C VAL A 400 -5.85 14.90 -10.80
N VAL A 401 -6.68 14.05 -11.40
CA VAL A 401 -6.26 13.11 -12.43
C VAL A 401 -5.76 13.84 -13.67
N VAL A 402 -6.52 14.82 -14.16
CA VAL A 402 -6.14 15.65 -15.32
C VAL A 402 -4.76 16.27 -15.08
N TYR A 403 -4.53 16.85 -13.90
CA TYR A 403 -3.23 17.42 -13.58
C TYR A 403 -2.11 16.37 -13.49
N SER A 404 -2.34 15.27 -12.79
CA SER A 404 -1.32 14.24 -12.55
C SER A 404 -0.86 13.58 -13.85
N VAL A 405 -1.81 13.31 -14.74
CA VAL A 405 -1.55 12.70 -16.05
C VAL A 405 -0.86 13.65 -17.02
N LEU A 406 -1.36 14.89 -17.14
CA LEU A 406 -0.95 15.80 -18.21
C LEU A 406 0.22 16.69 -17.85
N ALA A 407 0.40 17.02 -16.57
CA ALA A 407 1.38 17.99 -16.13
C ALA A 407 2.49 17.41 -15.25
N ALA A 408 2.22 16.34 -14.48
CA ALA A 408 3.15 15.85 -13.46
C ALA A 408 4.04 14.66 -13.91
N GLY A 409 3.71 13.99 -15.02
CA GLY A 409 4.48 12.86 -15.57
C GLY A 409 4.39 11.56 -14.75
N ALA A 410 4.94 10.46 -15.27
CA ALA A 410 4.96 9.13 -14.61
C ALA A 410 5.71 9.10 -13.27
N ASP A 411 6.61 10.05 -13.03
CA ASP A 411 7.40 10.14 -11.80
C ASP A 411 6.55 10.55 -10.59
N ASN A 412 5.26 10.87 -10.79
CA ASN A 412 4.34 11.39 -9.79
C ASN A 412 3.00 10.65 -9.78
N SER A 413 2.64 10.07 -8.64
CA SER A 413 1.31 9.50 -8.39
C SER A 413 0.52 10.41 -7.45
N CYS A 414 -0.73 10.73 -7.81
CA CYS A 414 -1.63 11.45 -6.92
C CYS A 414 -1.97 10.66 -5.65
N LEU A 415 -1.93 9.33 -5.71
CA LEU A 415 -2.10 8.46 -4.56
C LEU A 415 -0.91 8.60 -3.59
N MET A 416 0.31 8.71 -4.13
CA MET A 416 1.50 8.92 -3.31
C MET A 416 1.49 10.29 -2.62
N ALA A 417 0.87 11.30 -3.24
CA ALA A 417 0.69 12.62 -2.64
C ALA A 417 -0.21 12.60 -1.39
N THR A 418 -1.22 11.74 -1.35
CA THR A 418 -2.19 11.69 -0.24
C THR A 418 -1.68 10.83 0.91
N LYS A 419 -0.84 9.83 0.63
CA LYS A 419 -0.35 8.85 1.60
C LYS A 419 0.10 9.45 2.93
N PRO A 420 1.16 10.28 3.01
CA PRO A 420 1.62 10.80 4.30
C PRO A 420 0.62 11.74 4.96
N ILE A 421 -0.18 12.47 4.18
CA ILE A 421 -1.18 13.41 4.69
C ILE A 421 -2.31 12.65 5.39
N CYS A 422 -2.84 11.61 4.75
CA CYS A 422 -3.90 10.78 5.30
C CYS A 422 -3.39 10.01 6.52
N ASP A 423 -2.23 9.38 6.43
CA ASP A 423 -1.65 8.58 7.51
C ASP A 423 -1.33 9.40 8.76
N SER A 424 -0.91 10.65 8.60
CA SER A 424 -0.71 11.57 9.73
C SER A 424 -1.99 11.87 10.51
N LYS A 425 -3.15 11.41 10.04
CA LYS A 425 -4.47 11.56 10.66
C LYS A 425 -5.10 10.22 11.02
N THR A 426 -5.21 9.31 10.04
CA THR A 426 -5.89 8.02 10.18
C THR A 426 -5.17 7.10 11.17
N LEU A 427 -3.84 7.00 11.10
CA LEU A 427 -3.08 6.11 11.98
C LEU A 427 -3.04 6.60 13.44
N PRO A 428 -2.81 7.89 13.75
CA PRO A 428 -3.01 8.42 15.11
C PRO A 428 -4.44 8.20 15.64
N TRP A 429 -5.45 8.36 14.78
CA TRP A 429 -6.83 8.09 15.18
C TRP A 429 -7.01 6.63 15.58
N ILE A 430 -6.54 5.68 14.76
CA ILE A 430 -6.63 4.25 15.04
C ILE A 430 -5.90 3.95 16.35
N ALA A 431 -4.67 4.44 16.52
CA ALA A 431 -3.88 4.25 17.74
C ALA A 431 -4.62 4.72 19.00
N ALA A 432 -5.37 5.82 18.92
CA ALA A 432 -6.10 6.38 20.06
C ALA A 432 -7.50 5.79 20.27
N ASN A 433 -8.17 5.31 19.22
CA ASN A 433 -9.63 5.08 19.25
C ASN A 433 -10.07 3.65 18.95
N ALA A 434 -9.21 2.75 18.46
CA ALA A 434 -9.68 1.43 18.03
C ALA A 434 -10.19 0.52 19.16
N GLY A 435 -10.00 0.91 20.43
CA GLY A 435 -10.65 0.28 21.58
C GLY A 435 -12.18 0.47 21.60
N ARG A 436 -12.73 1.34 20.74
CA ARG A 436 -14.17 1.50 20.50
C ARG A 436 -14.76 0.40 19.60
N LEU A 437 -13.92 -0.33 18.89
CA LEU A 437 -14.36 -1.40 17.98
C LEU A 437 -14.81 -2.62 18.78
N VAL A 438 -15.66 -3.45 18.18
CA VAL A 438 -16.19 -4.64 18.84
C VAL A 438 -15.04 -5.59 19.21
N ASP A 439 -15.00 -6.00 20.48
CA ASP A 439 -14.05 -7.02 20.94
C ASP A 439 -14.43 -8.40 20.38
N GLY A 440 -13.44 -9.19 20.02
CA GLY A 440 -13.63 -10.53 19.46
C GLY A 440 -14.01 -10.59 17.98
N GLU A 441 -14.24 -9.46 17.31
CA GLU A 441 -14.31 -9.39 15.84
C GLU A 441 -12.95 -9.02 15.25
N LEU A 442 -12.59 -9.61 14.11
CA LEU A 442 -11.32 -9.28 13.46
C LEU A 442 -11.39 -7.84 12.96
N VAL A 443 -10.31 -7.09 13.12
CA VAL A 443 -10.18 -5.74 12.55
C VAL A 443 -9.04 -5.75 11.56
N VAL A 444 -9.19 -5.05 10.45
CA VAL A 444 -8.12 -4.83 9.48
C VAL A 444 -7.94 -3.33 9.22
N ALA A 445 -6.70 -2.85 9.13
CA ALA A 445 -6.38 -1.49 8.67
C ALA A 445 -5.71 -1.58 7.30
N MET A 446 -6.45 -1.17 6.28
CA MET A 446 -6.06 -1.25 4.88
C MET A 446 -5.51 0.09 4.40
N ASN A 447 -4.40 0.06 3.67
CA ASN A 447 -3.77 1.27 3.17
C ASN A 447 -3.04 1.09 1.82
N ASP A 448 -2.90 2.20 1.08
CA ASP A 448 -2.01 2.32 -0.07
C ASP A 448 -0.57 2.50 0.40
N PHE A 449 0.39 2.16 -0.45
CA PHE A 449 1.82 2.23 -0.20
C PHE A 449 2.17 1.71 1.19
N PHE A 450 1.72 0.47 1.45
CA PHE A 450 1.71 -0.14 2.77
C PHE A 450 3.08 -0.02 3.44
N ASP A 451 3.08 0.43 4.69
CA ASP A 451 4.29 0.80 5.40
C ASP A 451 4.38 0.25 6.82
N GLY A 452 5.56 0.41 7.41
CA GLY A 452 5.82 -0.01 8.76
C GLY A 452 4.92 0.68 9.80
N ALA A 453 4.55 1.95 9.60
CA ALA A 453 3.67 2.65 10.54
C ALA A 453 2.26 2.02 10.59
N THR A 454 1.69 1.70 9.43
CA THR A 454 0.41 0.96 9.34
C THR A 454 0.53 -0.40 10.04
N ALA A 455 1.62 -1.13 9.79
CA ALA A 455 1.90 -2.41 10.43
C ALA A 455 2.00 -2.28 11.96
N ASP A 456 2.82 -1.35 12.45
CA ASP A 456 3.08 -1.17 13.88
C ASP A 456 1.81 -0.83 14.67
N VAL A 457 0.99 0.10 14.15
CA VAL A 457 -0.27 0.49 14.81
C VAL A 457 -1.23 -0.70 14.94
N ALA A 458 -1.39 -1.51 13.88
CA ALA A 458 -2.23 -2.70 13.92
C ALA A 458 -1.66 -3.78 14.86
N ILE A 459 -0.34 -3.98 14.87
CA ILE A 459 0.33 -4.96 15.73
C ILE A 459 0.25 -4.55 17.20
N GLU A 460 0.38 -3.25 17.53
CA GLU A 460 0.17 -2.74 18.90
C GLU A 460 -1.27 -3.00 19.37
N TRP A 461 -2.27 -2.78 18.51
CA TRP A 461 -3.65 -3.13 18.83
C TRP A 461 -3.86 -4.63 19.00
N SER A 462 -3.21 -5.45 18.18
CA SER A 462 -3.22 -6.89 18.37
C SER A 462 -2.66 -7.30 19.73
N ARG A 463 -1.56 -6.68 20.18
CA ARG A 463 -1.00 -6.91 21.53
C ARG A 463 -2.02 -6.57 22.62
N GLN A 464 -2.73 -5.46 22.47
CA GLN A 464 -3.73 -5.03 23.45
C GLN A 464 -4.97 -5.93 23.48
N ARG A 465 -5.49 -6.35 22.32
CA ARG A 465 -6.70 -7.19 22.22
C ARG A 465 -6.49 -8.64 22.69
N LEU A 466 -5.24 -9.09 22.75
CA LEU A 466 -4.87 -10.44 23.21
C LEU A 466 -4.53 -10.53 24.71
N GLN A 467 -4.34 -9.39 25.39
CA GLN A 467 -4.26 -9.34 26.86
C GLN A 467 -5.63 -9.67 27.46
#